data_AF-A0A8H5Q073-F1
#
_entry.id   AF-A0A8H5Q073-F1
#
_cell.length_a   1.000
_cell.length_b   1.000
_cell.length_c   1.000
_cell.angle_alpha   90.00
_cell.angle_beta   90.00
_cell.angle_gamma   90.00
#
_symmetry.space_group_name_H-M   'P 1'
#
loop_
_entity.id
_entity.type
_entity.pdbx_description
1 polymer ?
#
loop_
_entity_poly.entity_id
_entity_poly.type
_entity_poly.pdbx_seq_one_letter_code
_entity_poly.pdbx_strand_id
1 'polypeptide(L)'
;MASIQDMPNELVLMTVAEAPFSTFTALRQTCRRFYDATIETYGRRFFYKRNIMLHEKSVQNLVSIANHPVFASCVRKVGFAPSFLRNNWLGFEQECEARLNFGGKHDIELQE
;
A
#
# COMPACT_ATOMS: atom_id res chain seq x y z
N MET A 1 -21.43 -5.71 -26.02
CA MET A 1 -20.31 -4.92 -25.46
C MET A 1 -19.56 -5.85 -24.53
N ALA A 2 -18.25 -6.07 -24.74
CA ALA A 2 -17.46 -6.93 -23.85
C ALA A 2 -17.26 -6.20 -22.51
N SER A 3 -17.58 -6.85 -21.39
CA SER A 3 -17.33 -6.30 -20.06
C SER A 3 -15.88 -6.57 -19.67
N ILE A 4 -15.28 -5.67 -18.89
CA ILE A 4 -13.98 -5.94 -18.24
C ILE A 4 -14.02 -7.19 -17.34
N GLN A 5 -15.22 -7.56 -16.87
CA GLN A 5 -15.45 -8.79 -16.11
C GLN A 5 -15.35 -10.07 -16.96
N ASP A 6 -15.32 -9.97 -18.28
CA ASP A 6 -15.19 -11.13 -19.17
C ASP A 6 -13.73 -11.33 -19.64
N MET A 7 -12.85 -10.37 -19.36
CA MET A 7 -11.44 -10.44 -19.78
C MET A 7 -10.68 -11.50 -18.97
N PRO A 8 -9.72 -12.25 -19.56
CA PRO A 8 -8.81 -13.12 -18.81
C PRO A 8 -8.01 -12.37 -17.73
N ASN A 9 -7.55 -13.09 -16.70
CA ASN A 9 -6.84 -12.48 -15.57
C ASN A 9 -5.52 -11.82 -15.99
N GLU A 10 -4.86 -12.36 -17.03
CA GLU A 10 -3.63 -11.81 -17.59
C GLU A 10 -3.84 -10.40 -18.13
N LEU A 11 -4.96 -10.16 -18.83
CA LEU A 11 -5.28 -8.84 -19.37
C LEU A 11 -5.70 -7.86 -18.28
N VAL A 12 -6.40 -8.35 -17.25
CA VAL A 12 -6.70 -7.54 -16.05
C VAL A 12 -5.40 -7.09 -15.39
N LEU A 13 -4.44 -8.01 -15.22
CA LEU A 13 -3.13 -7.73 -14.64
C LEU A 13 -2.33 -6.71 -15.45
N MET A 14 -2.32 -6.83 -16.78
CA MET A 14 -1.70 -5.83 -17.66
C MET A 14 -2.35 -4.45 -17.51
N THR A 15 -3.68 -4.40 -17.41
CA THR A 15 -4.41 -3.14 -17.26
C THR A 15 -4.08 -2.45 -15.93
N VAL A 16 -4.00 -3.20 -14.83
CA VAL A 16 -3.69 -2.62 -13.50
C VAL A 16 -2.23 -2.27 -13.31
N ALA A 17 -1.32 -2.88 -14.09
CA ALA A 17 0.10 -2.53 -14.07
C ALA A 17 0.30 -1.07 -14.50
N GLU A 18 -0.39 -0.65 -15.57
CA GLU A 18 -0.32 0.70 -16.12
C GLU A 18 -1.25 1.70 -15.43
N ALA A 19 -2.25 1.22 -14.67
CA ALA A 19 -3.21 2.10 -14.00
C ALA A 19 -2.56 2.92 -12.87
N PRO A 20 -3.02 4.16 -12.63
CA PRO A 20 -2.73 4.88 -11.40
C PRO A 20 -3.13 4.06 -10.17
N PHE A 21 -2.36 4.21 -9.09
CA PHE A 21 -2.58 3.39 -7.88
C PHE A 21 -3.99 3.58 -7.27
N SER A 22 -4.55 4.79 -7.34
CA SER A 22 -5.92 5.09 -6.90
C SER A 22 -6.97 4.32 -7.70
N THR A 23 -6.87 4.33 -9.03
CA THR A 23 -7.75 3.58 -9.93
C THR A 23 -7.61 2.08 -9.70
N PHE A 24 -6.38 1.58 -9.55
CA PHE A 24 -6.14 0.18 -9.25
C PHE A 24 -6.81 -0.24 -7.92
N THR A 25 -6.64 0.57 -6.87
CA THR A 25 -7.27 0.33 -5.57
C THR A 25 -8.79 0.27 -5.68
N ALA A 26 -9.40 1.22 -6.38
CA ALA A 26 -10.84 1.27 -6.60
C ALA A 26 -11.33 0.04 -7.38
N LEU A 27 -10.66 -0.33 -8.49
CA LEU A 27 -11.03 -1.49 -9.31
C LEU A 27 -11.05 -2.77 -8.48
N ARG A 28 -10.04 -2.96 -7.63
CA ARG A 28 -9.90 -4.15 -6.78
C ARG A 28 -11.05 -4.29 -5.76
N GLN A 29 -11.68 -3.19 -5.39
CA GLN A 29 -12.82 -3.17 -4.46
C GLN A 29 -14.17 -3.41 -5.16
N THR A 30 -14.23 -3.36 -6.50
CA THR A 30 -15.51 -3.52 -7.22
C THR A 30 -16.07 -4.94 -7.20
N CYS A 31 -15.21 -5.97 -7.27
CA CYS A 31 -15.66 -7.35 -7.23
C CYS A 31 -14.58 -8.31 -6.71
N ARG A 32 -15.03 -9.48 -6.22
CA ARG A 32 -14.16 -10.53 -5.68
C ARG A 32 -13.17 -11.07 -6.72
N ARG A 33 -13.59 -11.19 -7.98
CA ARG A 33 -12.72 -11.67 -9.06
C ARG A 33 -11.50 -10.76 -9.23
N PHE A 34 -11.69 -9.44 -9.29
CA PHE A 34 -10.58 -8.51 -9.39
C PHE A 34 -9.76 -8.46 -8.11
N TYR A 35 -10.40 -8.58 -6.95
CA TYR A 35 -9.69 -8.74 -5.69
C TYR A 35 -8.71 -9.92 -5.75
N ASP A 36 -9.19 -11.12 -6.08
CA ASP A 36 -8.41 -12.36 -6.09
C ASP A 36 -7.34 -12.32 -7.18
N ALA A 37 -7.68 -11.88 -8.39
CA ALA A 37 -6.75 -11.83 -9.52
C ALA A 37 -5.58 -10.85 -9.30
N THR A 38 -5.76 -9.81 -8.49
CA THR A 38 -4.78 -8.71 -8.38
C THR A 38 -4.18 -8.55 -6.99
N ILE A 39 -4.56 -9.38 -6.00
CA ILE A 39 -4.12 -9.24 -4.61
C ILE A 39 -2.60 -9.23 -4.47
N GLU A 40 -1.90 -10.11 -5.20
CA GLU A 40 -0.45 -10.18 -5.12
C GLU A 40 0.22 -8.96 -5.77
N THR A 41 -0.25 -8.55 -6.96
CA THR A 41 0.24 -7.35 -7.65
C THR A 41 0.02 -6.09 -6.84
N TYR A 42 -1.15 -5.97 -6.20
CA TYR A 42 -1.45 -4.91 -5.26
C TYR A 42 -0.48 -4.96 -4.08
N GLY A 43 -0.29 -6.16 -3.52
CA GLY A 43 0.61 -6.38 -2.40
C GLY A 43 2.03 -5.90 -2.70
N ARG A 44 2.58 -6.33 -3.84
CA ARG A 44 3.91 -5.95 -4.31
C ARG A 44 4.03 -4.46 -4.58
N ARG A 45 3.01 -3.78 -5.12
CA ARG A 45 3.06 -2.34 -5.40
C ARG A 45 2.93 -1.48 -4.13
N PHE A 46 2.04 -1.86 -3.22
CA PHE A 46 1.74 -1.07 -2.03
C PHE A 46 2.67 -1.35 -0.84
N PHE A 47 3.03 -2.61 -0.63
CA PHE A 47 3.82 -3.03 0.53
C PHE A 47 5.32 -3.13 0.27
N TYR A 48 5.81 -2.88 -0.96
CA TYR A 48 7.24 -2.98 -1.30
C TYR A 48 8.15 -2.28 -0.28
N LYS A 49 7.82 -1.03 0.05
CA LYS A 49 8.50 -0.25 1.08
C LYS A 49 7.48 0.19 2.14
N ARG A 50 7.70 -0.19 3.39
CA ARG A 50 6.89 0.23 4.54
C ARG A 50 7.72 1.09 5.48
N ASN A 51 7.35 2.36 5.59
CA ASN A 51 7.92 3.25 6.61
C ASN A 51 7.08 3.14 7.87
N ILE A 52 7.71 2.72 8.97
CA ILE A 52 7.08 2.62 10.29
C ILE A 52 7.59 3.70 11.23
N MET A 53 6.73 4.13 12.15
CA MET A 53 7.15 4.94 13.29
C MET A 53 7.63 4.02 14.40
N LEU A 54 8.53 4.51 15.27
CA LEU A 54 8.92 3.82 16.50
C LEU A 54 7.82 3.95 17.57
N HIS A 55 6.63 3.45 17.25
CA HIS A 55 5.46 3.44 18.11
C HIS A 55 4.81 2.06 18.05
N GLU A 56 4.30 1.58 19.19
CA GLU A 56 3.76 0.21 19.33
C GLU A 56 2.73 -0.14 18.25
N LYS A 57 1.71 0.71 18.05
CA LYS A 57 0.68 0.52 17.00
C LYS A 57 1.29 0.37 15.59
N SER A 58 2.37 1.10 15.28
CA SER A 58 3.02 1.01 13.97
C SER A 58 3.77 -0.30 13.79
N VAL A 59 4.40 -0.81 14.86
CA VAL A 59 5.10 -2.09 14.85
C VAL A 59 4.10 -3.24 14.78
N GLN A 60 3.00 -3.17 15.53
CA GLN A 60 1.92 -4.16 15.47
C GLN A 60 1.30 -4.25 14.07
N ASN A 61 1.14 -3.13 13.36
CA ASN A 61 0.70 -3.15 11.96
C ASN A 61 1.69 -3.89 11.07
N LEU A 62 3.00 -3.68 11.24
CA LEU A 62 4.02 -4.42 10.50
C LEU A 62 3.97 -5.93 10.80
N VAL A 63 3.75 -6.31 12.06
CA VAL A 63 3.55 -7.71 12.45
C VAL A 63 2.31 -8.31 11.78
N SER A 64 1.20 -7.57 11.73
CA SER A 64 -0.02 -8.00 11.05
C SER A 64 0.22 -8.25 9.55
N ILE A 65 0.95 -7.35 8.88
CA ILE A 65 1.34 -7.52 7.47
C ILE A 65 2.24 -8.74 7.29
N ALA A 66 3.21 -8.94 8.19
CA ALA A 66 4.14 -10.07 8.16
C ALA A 66 3.44 -11.43 8.39
N ASN A 67 2.30 -11.45 9.07
CA ASN A 67 1.48 -12.65 9.27
C ASN A 67 0.43 -12.86 8.17
N HIS A 68 0.27 -11.92 7.24
CA HIS A 68 -0.75 -12.03 6.19
C HIS A 68 -0.32 -13.02 5.10
N PRO A 69 -1.17 -14.00 4.71
CA PRO A 69 -0.78 -15.11 3.83
C PRO A 69 -0.25 -14.67 2.46
N VAL A 70 -0.72 -13.52 1.96
CA VAL A 70 -0.28 -12.96 0.67
C VAL A 70 0.72 -11.81 0.83
N PHE A 71 0.62 -11.01 1.89
CA PHE A 71 1.38 -9.74 1.98
C PHE A 71 2.71 -9.88 2.72
N ALA A 72 2.91 -10.96 3.47
CA ALA A 72 4.16 -11.25 4.16
C ALA A 72 5.37 -11.19 3.21
N SER A 73 5.24 -11.79 2.02
CA SER A 73 6.28 -11.83 0.98
C SER A 73 6.39 -10.54 0.17
N CYS A 74 5.43 -9.61 0.31
CA CYS A 74 5.38 -8.38 -0.47
C CYS A 74 6.22 -7.25 0.15
N VAL A 75 6.49 -7.30 1.46
CA VAL A 75 7.35 -6.32 2.13
C VAL A 75 8.81 -6.63 1.83
N ARG A 76 9.51 -5.71 1.15
CA ARG A 76 10.93 -5.89 0.79
C ARG A 76 11.86 -4.90 1.48
N LYS A 77 11.33 -3.73 1.86
CA LYS A 77 12.07 -2.68 2.56
C LYS A 77 11.25 -2.17 3.74
N VAL A 78 11.86 -2.16 4.92
CA VAL A 78 11.30 -1.50 6.10
C VAL A 78 12.15 -0.27 6.39
N GLY A 79 11.51 0.89 6.33
CA GLY A 79 12.10 2.16 6.73
C GLY A 79 11.63 2.55 8.12
N PHE A 80 12.47 3.23 8.86
CA PHE A 80 12.08 3.92 10.08
C PHE A 80 11.94 5.40 9.74
N ALA A 81 10.81 6.00 10.08
CA ALA A 81 10.68 7.44 10.06
C ALA A 81 11.17 7.97 11.40
N PRO A 82 12.35 8.63 11.47
CA PRO A 82 12.74 9.36 12.67
C PRO A 82 11.90 10.63 12.72
N SER A 83 10.66 10.54 13.19
CA SER A 83 9.98 11.77 13.60
C SER A 83 10.76 12.29 14.80
N PHE A 84 11.53 13.36 14.59
CA PHE A 84 11.97 14.22 15.68
C PHE A 84 10.70 14.60 16.45
N LEU A 85 10.61 14.11 17.69
CA LEU A 85 9.61 14.51 18.67
C LEU A 85 9.82 16.00 18.94
N ARG A 86 9.30 16.88 18.09
CA ARG A 86 9.08 18.28 18.50
C ARG A 86 7.98 18.23 19.56
N ASN A 87 8.18 18.98 20.64
CA ASN A 87 7.46 18.98 21.92
C ASN A 87 5.91 19.13 21.86
N ASN A 88 5.31 19.17 20.67
CA ASN A 88 3.87 19.30 20.43
C ASN A 88 3.34 18.11 19.62
N TRP A 89 3.76 16.88 19.93
CA TRP A 89 3.28 15.68 19.23
C TRP A 89 1.79 15.47 19.51
N LEU A 90 1.00 15.89 18.54
CA LEU A 90 -0.42 15.59 18.35
C LEU A 90 -0.48 14.13 17.91
N GLY A 91 -0.82 13.25 18.85
CA GLY A 91 -1.02 11.79 18.81
C GLY A 91 -0.83 10.98 17.50
N PHE A 92 -0.51 9.70 17.66
CA PHE A 92 -0.33 8.71 16.58
C PHE A 92 -1.40 8.77 15.47
N GLU A 93 -2.66 9.04 15.85
CA GLU A 93 -3.80 9.13 14.94
C GLU A 93 -3.74 10.35 14.01
N GLN A 94 -3.34 11.52 14.52
CA GLN A 94 -3.21 12.74 13.74
C GLN A 94 -2.03 12.67 12.76
N GLU A 95 -0.93 12.00 13.13
CA GLU A 95 0.18 11.74 12.20
C GLU A 95 -0.21 10.72 11.11
N CYS A 96 -1.02 9.72 11.45
CA CYS A 96 -1.58 8.79 10.46
C CYS A 96 -2.53 9.51 9.48
N GLU A 97 -3.41 10.38 9.97
CA GLU A 97 -4.29 11.22 9.14
C GLU A 97 -3.49 12.16 8.24
N ALA A 98 -2.45 12.81 8.77
CA ALA A 98 -1.57 13.64 7.97
C ALA A 98 -0.94 12.84 6.81
N ARG A 99 -0.43 11.62 7.07
CA ARG A 99 0.15 10.78 6.02
C ARG A 99 -0.85 10.30 4.97
N LEU A 100 -2.09 10.04 5.34
CA LEU A 100 -3.17 9.75 4.38
C LEU A 100 -3.44 10.95 3.47
N ASN A 101 -3.34 12.17 4.02
CA ASN A 101 -3.53 13.41 3.27
C ASN A 101 -2.30 13.82 2.43
N PHE A 102 -1.08 13.43 2.83
CA PHE A 102 0.17 13.71 2.11
C PHE A 102 0.50 12.70 0.99
N GLY A 103 -0.25 11.60 0.86
CA GLY A 103 -0.03 10.54 -0.13
C GLY A 103 -0.20 10.92 -1.61
N GLY A 104 -0.28 12.20 -1.95
CA GLY A 104 -0.37 12.71 -3.31
C GLY A 104 0.95 13.12 -3.97
N LYS A 105 2.05 13.28 -3.22
CA LYS A 105 3.37 13.64 -3.78
C LYS A 105 4.48 13.00 -2.96
N HIS A 106 5.57 12.66 -3.62
CA HIS A 106 6.77 11.99 -3.12
C HIS A 106 6.76 10.46 -3.26
N ASP A 107 6.87 10.02 -4.51
CA ASP A 107 8.09 9.31 -4.90
C ASP A 107 9.28 10.02 -4.23
N ILE A 108 9.69 9.53 -3.06
CA ILE A 108 10.97 9.89 -2.49
C ILE A 108 11.98 9.16 -3.38
N GLU A 109 12.33 9.79 -4.50
CA GLU A 109 13.62 9.60 -5.15
C GLU A 109 14.67 9.77 -4.05
N LEU A 110 15.17 8.64 -3.55
CA LEU A 110 16.46 8.62 -2.88
C LEU A 110 17.46 8.78 -4.02
N GLN A 111 17.84 10.03 -4.31
CA GLN A 111 19.09 10.32 -5.02
C GLN A 111 20.24 9.73 -4.18
N GLU A 112 21.12 9.00 -4.87
CA GLU A 112 22.36 8.42 -4.37
C GLU A 112 23.30 9.47 -3.77
#